data_AF-A0A4R3Z7G5-F1
#
_entry.id   AF-A0A4R3Z7G5-F1
#
_cell.length_a   1.000
_cell.length_b   1.000
_cell.length_c   1.000
_cell.angle_alpha   90.00
_cell.angle_beta   90.00
_cell.angle_gamma   90.00
#
_symmetry.space_group_name_H-M   'P 1'
#
loop_
_entity.id
_entity.type
_entity.pdbx_description
1 polymer ?
#
loop_
_entity_poly.entity_id
_entity_poly.type
_entity_poly.pdbx_seq_one_letter_code
_entity_poly.pdbx_strand_id
1 'polypeptide(L)'
;MNISAVLALVAIGAVLGCVLGIANKYLVVEEDNRVTEVIEMLPGANCGGCGYPGCSGFANALVEGETTKVSGCVVSNQETREKIVSYLNETPGPDGTTVKVTV
;
A
#
# COMPACT_ATOMS: atom_id res chain seq x y z
N MET A 1 -18.79 4.39 42.33
CA MET A 1 -18.70 4.03 40.89
C MET A 1 -19.72 4.86 40.14
N ASN A 2 -19.26 5.72 39.25
CA ASN A 2 -20.08 6.84 38.74
C ASN A 2 -20.72 6.40 37.42
N ILE A 3 -21.96 5.92 37.47
CA ILE A 3 -22.67 5.35 36.31
C ILE A 3 -22.71 6.33 35.12
N SER A 4 -22.81 7.64 35.39
CA SER A 4 -22.79 8.69 34.35
C SER A 4 -21.49 8.70 33.52
N ALA A 5 -20.34 8.41 34.13
CA ALA A 5 -19.07 8.34 33.41
C ALA A 5 -19.02 7.11 32.48
N VAL A 6 -19.59 5.99 32.92
CA VAL A 6 -19.69 4.76 32.11
C VAL A 6 -20.60 4.99 30.90
N LEU A 7 -21.77 5.60 31.12
CA LEU A 7 -22.70 5.93 30.03
C LEU A 7 -22.10 6.91 29.01
N ALA A 8 -21.36 7.92 29.48
CA ALA A 8 -20.70 8.88 28.58
C ALA A 8 -19.65 8.20 27.69
N LEU A 9 -18.82 7.32 28.25
CA LEU A 9 -17.80 6.56 27.52
C LEU A 9 -18.43 5.63 26.47
N VAL A 10 -19.50 4.92 26.84
CA VAL A 10 -20.23 4.05 25.91
C VAL A 10 -20.85 4.84 24.77
N ALA A 11 -21.47 6.00 25.05
CA ALA A 11 -22.07 6.85 24.03
C ALA A 11 -21.02 7.38 23.05
N ILE A 12 -19.89 7.88 23.54
CA ILE A 12 -18.80 8.39 22.70
C ILE A 12 -18.20 7.26 21.85
N GLY A 13 -17.92 6.11 22.46
CA GLY A 13 -17.39 4.94 21.75
C GLY A 13 -18.34 4.45 20.66
N ALA A 14 -19.64 4.39 20.93
CA ALA A 14 -20.65 4.01 19.95
C ALA A 14 -20.72 5.00 18.78
N VAL A 15 -20.76 6.31 19.06
CA VAL A 15 -20.82 7.34 18.01
C VAL A 15 -19.56 7.30 17.13
N LEU A 16 -18.38 7.31 17.75
CA LEU A 16 -17.12 7.30 16.99
C LEU A 16 -16.94 5.99 16.21
N GLY A 17 -17.30 4.85 16.80
CA GLY A 17 -17.26 3.55 16.12
C GLY A 17 -18.20 3.50 14.91
N CYS A 18 -19.43 3.99 15.05
CA CYS A 18 -20.37 4.09 13.93
C CYS A 18 -19.84 5.00 12.81
N VAL A 19 -19.30 6.17 13.15
CA VAL A 19 -18.73 7.10 12.17
C VAL A 19 -17.57 6.46 11.41
N LEU A 20 -16.63 5.83 12.12
CA LEU A 20 -15.49 5.12 11.50
C LEU A 20 -15.94 3.95 10.62
N GLY A 21 -16.92 3.17 11.07
CA GLY A 21 -17.47 2.05 10.30
C GLY A 21 -18.14 2.50 9.00
N ILE A 22 -18.89 3.60 9.04
CA ILE A 22 -19.49 4.21 7.85
C ILE A 22 -18.38 4.75 6.93
N ALA A 23 -17.42 5.50 7.46
CA ALA A 23 -16.32 6.04 6.69
C ALA A 23 -15.53 4.94 5.96
N ASN A 24 -15.24 3.81 6.63
CA ASN A 24 -14.56 2.67 6.02
C ASN A 24 -15.33 2.08 4.82
N LYS A 25 -16.67 2.08 4.85
CA LYS A 25 -17.47 1.56 3.73
C LYS A 25 -17.54 2.53 2.55
N TYR A 26 -17.61 3.83 2.83
CA TYR A 26 -17.80 4.85 1.79
C TYR A 26 -16.48 5.40 1.21
N LEU A 27 -15.37 5.31 1.94
CA LEU A 27 -14.05 5.78 1.54
C LEU A 27 -13.09 4.64 1.21
N VAL A 28 -13.61 3.43 0.96
CA VAL A 28 -12.77 2.33 0.49
C VAL A 28 -12.29 2.64 -0.93
N VAL A 29 -10.99 2.69 -1.11
CA VAL A 29 -10.36 2.83 -2.43
C VAL A 29 -10.14 1.41 -2.96
N GLU A 30 -10.44 1.17 -4.24
CA GLU A 30 -10.10 -0.10 -4.88
C GLU A 30 -8.57 -0.22 -4.95
N GLU A 31 -8.01 -1.18 -4.22
CA GLU A 31 -6.58 -1.43 -4.22
C GLU A 31 -6.18 -2.23 -5.47
N ASP A 32 -5.17 -1.75 -6.19
CA ASP A 32 -4.54 -2.53 -7.24
C ASP A 32 -3.73 -3.68 -6.60
N ASN A 33 -4.15 -4.92 -6.85
CA ASN A 33 -3.52 -6.11 -6.27
C ASN A 33 -2.02 -6.22 -6.62
N ARG A 34 -1.56 -5.57 -7.72
CA ARG A 34 -0.15 -5.52 -8.09
C ARG A 34 0.70 -4.85 -7.01
N VAL A 35 0.14 -3.91 -6.26
CA VAL A 35 0.84 -3.24 -5.15
C VAL A 35 1.18 -4.26 -4.08
N THR A 36 0.20 -5.04 -3.63
CA THR A 36 0.38 -6.07 -2.59
C THR A 36 1.44 -7.08 -3.00
N GLU A 37 1.36 -7.57 -4.24
CA GLU A 37 2.32 -8.54 -4.79
C GLU A 37 3.74 -7.97 -4.85
N VAL A 38 3.90 -6.71 -5.28
CA VAL A 38 5.21 -6.04 -5.27
C VAL A 38 5.73 -5.82 -3.84
N ILE A 39 4.86 -5.50 -2.88
CA ILE A 39 5.23 -5.38 -1.46
C ILE A 39 5.78 -6.71 -0.92
N GLU A 40 5.14 -7.83 -1.25
CA GLU A 40 5.58 -9.17 -0.83
C GLU A 40 6.90 -9.58 -1.48
N MET A 41 7.18 -9.13 -2.71
CA MET A 41 8.47 -9.33 -3.36
C MET A 41 9.59 -8.46 -2.76
N LEU A 42 9.25 -7.30 -2.21
CA LEU A 42 10.21 -6.37 -1.62
C LEU A 42 10.74 -6.90 -0.26
N PRO A 43 11.96 -6.51 0.15
CA PRO A 43 12.58 -7.00 1.38
C PRO A 43 11.94 -6.49 2.69
N GLY A 44 10.86 -5.70 2.64
CA GLY A 44 10.13 -5.22 3.84
C GLY A 44 10.93 -4.31 4.80
N ALA A 45 12.11 -3.83 4.41
CA ALA A 45 13.03 -3.11 5.28
C ALA A 45 12.54 -1.71 5.71
N ASN A 46 11.60 -1.10 4.97
CA ASN A 46 11.04 0.23 5.25
C ASN A 46 12.09 1.33 5.56
N CYS A 47 13.26 1.25 4.92
CA CYS A 47 14.42 2.09 5.21
C CYS A 47 14.38 3.49 4.55
N GLY A 48 13.46 3.74 3.62
CA GLY A 48 13.32 5.04 2.95
C GLY A 48 14.41 5.40 1.93
N GLY A 49 15.34 4.48 1.62
CA GLY A 49 16.45 4.75 0.68
C GLY A 49 16.02 5.07 -0.76
N CYS A 50 14.79 4.70 -1.13
CA CYS A 50 14.18 5.02 -2.42
C CYS A 50 13.47 6.37 -2.47
N GLY A 51 13.36 7.10 -1.34
CA GLY A 51 12.66 8.39 -1.26
C GLY A 51 11.15 8.31 -0.99
N TYR A 52 10.59 7.10 -0.82
CA TYR A 52 9.18 6.86 -0.55
C TYR A 52 8.91 6.41 0.89
N PRO A 53 7.70 6.67 1.43
CA PRO A 53 7.32 6.24 2.77
C PRO A 53 7.12 4.72 2.81
N GLY A 54 8.16 4.00 3.22
CA GLY A 54 8.14 2.55 3.36
C GLY A 54 8.15 1.78 2.03
N CYS A 55 8.11 0.46 2.13
CA CYS A 55 8.07 -0.44 0.97
C CYS A 55 6.73 -0.34 0.23
N SER A 56 5.63 -0.12 0.95
CA SER A 56 4.30 0.10 0.37
C SER A 56 4.23 1.37 -0.46
N GLY A 57 4.79 2.48 0.04
CA GLY A 57 4.87 3.73 -0.73
C GLY A 57 5.68 3.57 -2.02
N PHE A 58 6.79 2.81 -1.97
CA PHE A 58 7.58 2.53 -3.17
C PHE A 58 6.86 1.62 -4.16
N ALA A 59 6.15 0.59 -3.68
CA ALA A 59 5.36 -0.30 -4.53
C ALA A 59 4.22 0.45 -5.22
N ASN A 60 3.49 1.31 -4.50
CA ASN A 60 2.49 2.20 -5.08
C ASN A 60 3.07 3.09 -6.17
N ALA A 61 4.20 3.76 -5.90
CA ALA A 61 4.85 4.62 -6.88
C ALA A 61 5.30 3.87 -8.15
N LEU A 62 5.67 2.59 -8.02
CA LEU A 62 5.98 1.74 -9.17
C LEU A 62 4.73 1.40 -9.98
N VAL A 63 3.61 1.09 -9.32
CA VAL A 63 2.34 0.71 -9.98
C VAL A 63 1.63 1.92 -10.59
N GLU A 64 1.69 3.08 -9.94
CA GLU A 64 1.13 4.34 -10.45
C GLU A 64 2.01 4.98 -11.53
N GLY A 65 3.23 4.47 -11.73
CA GLY A 65 4.16 4.96 -12.75
C GLY A 65 4.89 6.25 -12.36
N GLU A 66 4.84 6.66 -11.09
CA GLU A 66 5.63 7.79 -10.57
C GLU A 66 7.14 7.52 -10.64
N THR A 67 7.54 6.26 -10.44
CA THR A 67 8.91 5.79 -10.66
C THR A 67 8.91 4.58 -11.57
N THR A 68 9.83 4.56 -12.53
CA THR A 68 9.99 3.44 -13.47
C THR A 68 11.20 2.57 -13.15
N LYS A 69 11.98 2.89 -12.12
CA LYS A 69 13.25 2.22 -11.81
C LYS A 69 13.16 1.43 -10.51
N VAL A 70 13.16 0.10 -10.62
CA VAL A 70 13.12 -0.81 -9.46
C VAL A 70 14.43 -0.75 -8.65
N SER A 71 15.54 -0.34 -9.27
CA SER A 71 16.85 -0.09 -8.63
C SER A 71 16.79 0.95 -7.53
N GLY A 72 15.73 1.76 -7.45
CA GLY A 72 15.51 2.68 -6.34
C GLY A 72 15.52 1.98 -4.98
N CYS A 73 15.11 0.71 -4.92
CA CYS A 73 15.25 -0.10 -3.70
C CYS A 73 16.69 -0.63 -3.55
N VAL A 74 17.55 0.17 -2.90
CA VAL A 74 18.99 -0.14 -2.71
C VAL A 74 19.26 -1.44 -1.96
N VAL A 75 18.33 -1.88 -1.11
CA VAL A 75 18.45 -3.11 -0.31
C VAL A 75 17.93 -4.36 -1.02
N SER A 76 17.24 -4.21 -2.16
CA SER A 76 16.81 -5.35 -2.97
C SER A 76 17.97 -5.92 -3.77
N ASN A 77 18.04 -7.24 -3.89
CA ASN A 77 19.00 -7.91 -4.76
C ASN A 77 18.54 -7.83 -6.24
N GLN A 78 19.44 -8.15 -7.16
CA GLN A 78 19.14 -8.07 -8.59
C GLN A 78 18.00 -9.03 -9.01
N GLU A 79 17.97 -10.23 -8.45
CA GLU A 79 16.92 -11.23 -8.72
C GLU A 79 15.51 -10.71 -8.37
N THR A 80 15.34 -10.09 -7.20
CA THR A 80 14.08 -9.47 -6.78
C THR A 80 13.68 -8.34 -7.72
N ARG A 81 14.64 -7.50 -8.15
CA ARG A 81 14.34 -6.40 -9.09
C ARG A 81 13.84 -6.94 -10.43
N GLU A 82 14.50 -7.96 -10.97
CA GLU A 82 14.10 -8.59 -12.23
C GLU A 82 12.73 -9.26 -12.14
N LYS A 83 12.42 -9.93 -11.01
CA LYS A 83 11.09 -10.50 -10.74
C LYS A 83 9.99 -9.43 -10.74
N ILE A 84 10.21 -8.31 -10.06
CA ILE A 84 9.26 -7.19 -10.01
C ILE A 84 9.04 -6.60 -11.41
N VAL A 85 10.11 -6.46 -12.20
CA VAL A 85 10.04 -5.97 -13.58
C VAL A 85 9.22 -6.90 -14.47
N SER A 86 9.47 -8.21 -14.44
CA SER A 86 8.67 -9.19 -15.21
C SER A 86 7.21 -9.16 -14.79
N TYR A 87 6.94 -9.16 -13.49
CA TYR A 87 5.59 -9.14 -12.94
C TYR A 87 4.77 -7.92 -13.40
N LEU A 88 5.32 -6.71 -13.24
CA LEU A 88 4.61 -5.47 -13.57
C LEU A 88 4.44 -5.23 -15.08
N ASN A 89 5.38 -5.74 -15.89
CA ASN A 89 5.30 -5.64 -17.35
C ASN A 89 4.30 -6.64 -17.96
N GLU A 90 4.10 -7.80 -17.33
CA GLU A 90 3.22 -8.86 -17.84
C GLU A 90 1.81 -8.81 -17.23
N THR A 91 1.66 -8.27 -16.02
CA THR A 91 0.39 -8.24 -15.29
C THR A 91 -0.37 -6.94 -15.53
N PRO A 92 -1.53 -6.97 -16.22
CA PRO A 92 -2.37 -5.80 -16.40
C PRO A 92 -3.05 -5.40 -15.09
N GLY A 93 -3.20 -4.10 -14.87
CA GLY A 93 -3.94 -3.56 -13.73
C GLY A 93 -5.46 -3.62 -13.92
N PRO A 94 -6.22 -3.08 -12.95
CA PRO A 94 -7.68 -2.93 -13.04
C PRO A 94 -8.14 -2.22 -14.33
N ASP A 95 -7.32 -1.29 -14.83
CA ASP A 95 -7.57 -0.52 -16.06
C ASP A 95 -7.14 -1.25 -17.36
N GLY A 96 -6.63 -2.49 -17.26
CA GLY A 96 -6.13 -3.28 -18.40
C GLY A 96 -4.77 -2.84 -18.93
N THR A 97 -4.13 -1.82 -18.35
CA THR A 97 -2.82 -1.31 -18.76
C THR A 97 -1.69 -1.92 -17.93
N THR A 98 -0.59 -2.27 -18.59
CA THR A 98 0.66 -2.67 -17.94
C THR A 98 1.53 -1.46 -17.64
N VAL A 99 2.36 -1.56 -16.62
CA VAL A 99 3.27 -0.49 -16.22
C VAL A 99 4.66 -0.84 -16.69
N LYS A 100 5.26 0.02 -17.51
CA LYS A 100 6.60 -0.21 -18.06
C LYS A 100 7.66 0.20 -17.05
N VAL A 101 8.17 -0.77 -16.32
CA VAL A 101 9.25 -0.61 -15.35
C VAL A 101 10.54 -1.29 -15.83
N THR A 102 11.66 -0.70 -15.43
CA THR A 102 13.02 -1.19 -15.70
C THR A 102 13.74 -1.45 -14.38
N VAL A 103 14.77 -2.30 -14.45
CA VAL A 103 15.69 -2.50 -13.33
C VAL A 103 16.34 -1.19 -12.96
#